data_AF-A0A6L7T2S2-F1
#
_entry.id   AF-A0A6L7T2S2-F1
#
_cell.length_a   1.000
_cell.length_b   1.000
_cell.length_c   1.000
_cell.angle_alpha   90.00
_cell.angle_beta   90.00
_cell.angle_gamma   90.00
#
_symmetry.space_group_name_H-M   'P 1'
#
loop_
_entity.id
_entity.type
_entity.pdbx_description
1 polymer ?
#
loop_
_entity_poly.entity_id
_entity_poly.type
_entity_poly.pdbx_seq_one_letter_code
_entity_poly.pdbx_strand_id
1 'polypeptide(L)'
;MSIYILYIVSLAFLGVLVWLYPGEAERIAAARGSTWQAVPDVEQLAKHMAFLGDTQEIEWLPEYSPVRESRSGVVRSYRLHHAEATYRLVIFRHDIACAVCRDVLAGAVFAEDGTVEHVFVLDEWEVQGKAVDPTPLLAQLRGREMFRLGENVDGISGATYSSTGLVKQLNRARQWIEAQL
;
A
#
# COMPACT_ATOMS: atom_id res chain seq x y z
N MET A 1 -2.43 -24.79 55.47
CA MET A 1 -1.32 -24.91 54.49
C MET A 1 -1.79 -25.50 53.15
N SER A 2 -2.99 -25.13 52.65
CA SER A 2 -3.57 -25.76 51.45
C SER A 2 -4.07 -24.72 50.42
N ILE A 3 -4.46 -23.53 50.87
CA ILE A 3 -4.93 -22.43 50.00
C ILE A 3 -3.77 -21.73 49.26
N TYR A 4 -2.60 -21.59 49.89
CA TYR A 4 -1.45 -20.91 49.30
C TYR A 4 -0.87 -21.64 48.08
N ILE A 5 -0.87 -22.98 48.12
CA ILE A 5 -0.38 -23.81 47.02
C ILE A 5 -1.35 -23.72 45.83
N LEU A 6 -2.66 -23.75 46.08
CA LEU A 6 -3.67 -23.56 45.03
C LEU A 6 -3.56 -22.20 44.34
N TYR A 7 -3.26 -21.15 45.10
CA TYR A 7 -3.13 -19.79 44.56
C TYR A 7 -1.90 -19.64 43.66
N ILE A 8 -0.77 -20.22 44.06
CA ILE A 8 0.47 -20.22 43.26
C ILE A 8 0.28 -21.02 41.97
N VAL A 9 -0.35 -22.20 42.04
CA VAL A 9 -0.62 -23.02 40.85
C VAL A 9 -1.58 -22.29 39.89
N SER A 10 -2.60 -21.60 40.41
CA SER A 10 -3.55 -20.85 39.60
C SER A 10 -2.91 -19.63 38.90
N LEU A 11 -2.04 -18.90 39.60
CA LEU A 11 -1.28 -17.78 39.02
C LEU A 11 -0.28 -18.25 37.96
N ALA A 12 0.39 -19.38 38.19
CA ALA A 12 1.28 -19.98 37.20
C ALA A 12 0.50 -20.41 35.94
N PHE A 13 -0.69 -20.99 36.11
CA PHE A 13 -1.55 -21.40 35.00
C PHE A 13 -2.08 -20.20 34.21
N LEU A 14 -2.48 -19.12 34.88
CA LEU A 14 -2.86 -17.85 34.25
C LEU A 14 -1.69 -17.21 33.49
N GLY A 15 -0.48 -17.22 34.06
CA GLY A 15 0.72 -16.74 33.38
C GLY A 15 1.04 -17.54 32.11
N VAL A 16 0.90 -18.88 32.16
CA VAL A 16 1.08 -19.76 31.01
C VAL A 16 0.00 -19.54 29.94
N LEU A 17 -1.26 -19.32 30.34
CA LEU A 17 -2.35 -19.01 29.40
C LEU A 17 -2.16 -17.66 28.71
N VAL A 18 -1.74 -16.62 29.43
CA VAL A 18 -1.44 -15.30 28.84
C VAL A 18 -0.26 -15.40 27.86
N TRP A 19 0.74 -16.24 28.15
CA TRP A 19 1.89 -16.46 27.27
C TRP A 19 1.53 -17.29 26.02
N LEU A 20 0.68 -18.31 26.16
CA LEU A 20 0.22 -19.15 25.04
C LEU A 20 -0.84 -18.46 24.17
N TYR A 21 -1.59 -17.52 24.74
CA TYR A 21 -2.63 -16.76 24.06
C TYR A 21 -2.34 -15.26 24.17
N PRO A 22 -1.30 -14.76 23.49
CA PRO A 22 -1.03 -13.33 23.46
C PRO A 22 -2.28 -12.58 23.00
N GLY A 23 -2.57 -11.47 23.67
CA GLY A 23 -3.74 -10.66 23.36
C GLY A 23 -3.72 -10.19 21.91
N GLU A 24 -4.88 -9.88 21.35
CA GLU A 24 -5.00 -9.43 19.95
C GLU A 24 -4.05 -8.26 19.64
N ALA A 25 -3.90 -7.32 20.56
CA ALA A 25 -2.97 -6.19 20.45
C ALA A 25 -1.48 -6.61 20.43
N GLU A 26 -1.09 -7.63 21.20
CA GLU A 26 0.28 -8.17 21.21
C GLU A 26 0.56 -9.01 19.96
N ARG A 27 -0.43 -9.78 19.47
CA ARG A 27 -0.32 -10.48 18.19
C ARG A 27 -0.20 -9.51 17.03
N ILE A 28 -0.96 -8.43 17.04
CA ILE A 28 -0.82 -7.33 16.08
C ILE A 28 0.55 -6.67 16.24
N ALA A 29 1.05 -6.47 17.46
CA ALA A 29 2.37 -5.89 17.71
C ALA A 29 3.56 -6.81 17.35
N ALA A 30 3.38 -8.14 17.42
CA ALA A 30 4.37 -9.13 17.00
C ALA A 30 4.32 -9.40 15.49
N ALA A 31 3.13 -9.36 14.88
CA ALA A 31 2.95 -9.37 13.42
C ALA A 31 3.40 -8.04 12.76
N ARG A 32 3.51 -6.96 13.54
CA ARG A 32 4.13 -5.66 13.18
C ARG A 32 5.64 -5.72 12.93
N GLY A 33 6.22 -6.90 12.69
CA GLY A 33 7.34 -7.01 11.78
C GLY A 33 6.90 -6.65 10.35
N SER A 34 6.26 -5.48 10.14
CA SER A 34 6.08 -4.98 8.79
C SER A 34 7.49 -4.65 8.32
N THR A 35 7.97 -5.42 7.35
CA THR A 35 9.15 -5.08 6.59
C THR A 35 8.77 -3.85 5.79
N TRP A 36 8.92 -2.69 6.42
CA TRP A 36 8.73 -1.39 5.79
C TRP A 36 9.56 -1.36 4.52
N GLN A 37 8.91 -1.51 3.38
CA GLN A 37 9.60 -1.39 2.11
C GLN A 37 9.81 0.09 1.83
N ALA A 38 11.08 0.49 1.71
CA ALA A 38 11.43 1.85 1.31
C ALA A 38 10.86 2.15 -0.09
N VAL A 39 10.53 3.41 -0.34
CA VAL A 39 10.17 3.84 -1.70
C VAL A 39 11.36 3.59 -2.63
N PRO A 40 11.17 2.86 -3.74
CA PRO A 40 12.21 2.60 -4.73
C PRO A 40 12.86 3.89 -5.26
N ASP A 41 14.11 3.76 -5.72
CA ASP A 41 14.78 4.85 -6.43
C ASP A 41 14.21 5.02 -7.86
N VAL A 42 14.65 6.08 -8.54
CA VAL A 42 14.17 6.41 -9.90
C VAL A 42 14.49 5.31 -10.90
N GLU A 43 15.63 4.62 -10.76
CA GLU A 43 16.01 3.53 -11.66
C GLU A 43 15.04 2.34 -11.55
N GLN A 44 14.66 2.00 -10.32
CA GLN A 44 13.67 0.97 -10.06
C GLN A 44 12.27 1.40 -10.52
N LEU A 45 11.88 2.66 -10.28
CA LEU A 45 10.59 3.20 -10.73
C LEU A 45 10.48 3.26 -12.26
N ALA A 46 11.58 3.54 -12.97
CA ALA A 46 11.60 3.60 -14.43
C ALA A 46 11.17 2.29 -15.09
N LYS A 47 11.40 1.14 -14.43
CA LYS A 47 10.94 -0.18 -14.93
C LYS A 47 9.42 -0.27 -15.07
N HIS A 48 8.68 0.51 -14.29
CA HIS A 48 7.22 0.60 -14.38
C HIS A 48 6.74 1.60 -15.44
N MET A 49 7.64 2.39 -16.03
CA MET A 49 7.32 3.40 -17.04
C MET A 49 7.45 2.88 -18.47
N ALA A 50 7.70 1.58 -18.67
CA ALA A 50 7.88 1.00 -20.00
C ALA A 50 6.69 1.22 -20.96
N PHE A 51 5.49 1.48 -20.42
CA PHE A 51 4.31 1.82 -21.23
C PHE A 51 4.40 3.19 -21.92
N LEU A 52 5.28 4.09 -21.44
CA LEU A 52 5.53 5.39 -22.06
C LEU A 52 6.47 5.30 -23.26
N GLY A 53 7.21 4.20 -23.43
CA GLY A 53 8.20 4.03 -24.49
C GLY A 53 9.62 4.02 -23.95
N ASP A 54 10.52 4.80 -24.57
CA ASP A 54 11.91 4.86 -24.14
C ASP A 54 12.06 5.63 -22.82
N THR A 55 12.23 4.87 -21.75
CA THR A 55 12.35 5.43 -20.39
C THR A 55 13.56 6.33 -20.18
N GLN A 56 14.56 6.31 -21.09
CA GLN A 56 15.73 7.19 -21.00
C GLN A 56 15.39 8.65 -21.36
N GLU A 57 14.30 8.87 -22.09
CA GLU A 57 13.83 10.21 -22.48
C GLU A 57 12.91 10.84 -21.42
N ILE A 58 12.62 10.13 -20.32
CA ILE A 58 11.78 10.67 -19.25
C ILE A 58 12.63 11.60 -18.37
N GLU A 59 12.24 12.87 -18.32
CA GLU A 59 12.76 13.81 -17.33
C GLU A 59 11.96 13.68 -16.03
N TRP A 60 12.66 13.42 -14.92
CA TRP A 60 12.07 13.21 -13.59
C TRP A 60 12.29 14.44 -12.70
N LEU A 61 11.22 15.16 -12.39
CA LEU A 61 11.25 16.33 -11.51
C LEU A 61 10.57 16.00 -10.18
N PRO A 62 11.30 15.88 -9.06
CA PRO A 62 10.70 15.61 -7.76
C PRO A 62 9.73 16.73 -7.37
N GLU A 63 8.48 16.39 -7.06
CA GLU A 63 7.45 17.36 -6.64
C GLU A 63 7.20 17.30 -5.13
N TYR A 64 7.23 16.10 -4.55
CA TYR A 64 6.96 15.92 -3.12
C TYR A 64 7.74 14.76 -2.53
N SER A 65 8.34 15.01 -1.37
CA SER A 65 8.88 14.00 -0.47
C SER A 65 8.69 14.50 0.96
N PRO A 66 7.93 13.80 1.82
CA PRO A 66 7.75 14.24 3.19
C PRO A 66 9.04 14.09 3.98
N VAL A 67 9.20 14.93 5.02
CA VAL A 67 10.34 14.84 5.96
C VAL A 67 10.36 13.49 6.69
N ARG A 68 9.20 12.87 6.87
CA ARG A 68 9.04 11.50 7.38
C ARG A 68 8.02 10.76 6.53
N GLU A 69 8.35 9.55 6.11
CA GLU A 69 7.40 8.73 5.37
C GLU A 69 6.14 8.45 6.20
N SER A 70 4.98 8.75 5.63
CA SER A 70 3.70 8.45 6.26
C SER A 70 3.43 6.94 6.21
N ARG A 71 2.70 6.46 7.23
CA ARG A 71 2.08 5.12 7.23
C ARG A 71 0.98 4.98 6.20
N SER A 72 0.36 6.09 5.79
CA SER A 72 -0.68 6.07 4.77
C SER A 72 -0.78 7.40 4.03
N GLY A 73 -1.12 7.33 2.75
CA GLY A 73 -1.21 8.50 1.86
C GLY A 73 -0.05 8.59 0.89
N VAL A 74 0.10 9.76 0.28
CA VAL A 74 1.21 10.06 -0.64
C VAL A 74 2.53 10.04 0.12
N VAL A 75 3.50 9.29 -0.39
CA VAL A 75 4.85 9.17 0.20
C VAL A 75 5.92 9.74 -0.71
N ARG A 76 5.67 9.84 -2.02
CA ARG A 76 6.54 10.53 -2.97
C ARG A 76 5.76 10.92 -4.22
N SER A 77 6.15 12.00 -4.89
CA SER A 77 5.68 12.28 -6.24
C SER A 77 6.75 12.89 -7.14
N TYR A 78 6.55 12.70 -8.43
CA TYR A 78 7.39 13.25 -9.49
C TYR A 78 6.50 13.80 -10.61
N ARG A 79 6.89 14.93 -11.17
CA ARG A 79 6.46 15.33 -12.50
C ARG A 79 7.37 14.66 -13.52
N LEU A 80 6.76 14.06 -14.53
CA LEU A 80 7.45 13.37 -15.61
C LEU A 80 7.21 14.15 -16.90
N HIS A 81 8.27 14.52 -17.60
CA HIS A 81 8.17 15.00 -18.98
C HIS A 81 8.67 13.91 -19.91
N HIS A 82 7.86 13.54 -20.90
CA HIS A 82 8.22 12.55 -21.90
C HIS A 82 7.59 12.91 -23.24
N ALA A 83 8.43 13.06 -24.27
CA ALA A 83 8.05 13.68 -25.53
C ALA A 83 7.38 15.05 -25.30
N GLU A 84 6.16 15.25 -25.79
CA GLU A 84 5.39 16.50 -25.63
C GLU A 84 4.35 16.42 -24.49
N ALA A 85 4.36 15.36 -23.69
CA ALA A 85 3.38 15.12 -22.64
C ALA A 85 3.98 15.29 -21.23
N THR A 86 3.14 15.79 -20.32
CA THR A 86 3.46 15.87 -18.88
C THR A 86 2.59 14.91 -18.11
N TYR A 87 3.21 14.14 -17.22
CA TYR A 87 2.54 13.22 -16.31
C TYR A 87 2.92 13.52 -14.86
N ARG A 88 2.14 12.97 -13.93
CA ARG A 88 2.50 12.91 -12.52
C ARG A 88 2.55 11.47 -12.07
N LEU A 89 3.71 11.06 -11.56
CA LEU A 89 3.84 9.81 -10.82
C LEU A 89 3.62 10.11 -9.33
N VAL A 90 2.65 9.44 -8.73
CA VAL A 90 2.41 9.51 -7.28
C VAL A 90 2.57 8.13 -6.67
N ILE A 91 3.49 8.04 -5.71
CA ILE A 91 3.71 6.86 -4.88
C ILE A 91 2.94 7.04 -3.59
N PHE A 92 2.17 6.03 -3.22
CA PHE A 92 1.33 6.05 -2.04
C PHE A 92 1.39 4.73 -1.28
N ARG A 93 1.11 4.82 0.03
CA ARG A 93 1.13 3.69 0.96
C ARG A 93 -0.21 3.55 1.68
N HIS A 94 -0.57 2.32 2.04
CA HIS A 94 -1.61 2.01 3.01
C HIS A 94 -1.13 1.03 4.08
N ASP A 95 -1.19 1.44 5.34
CA ASP A 95 -1.03 0.58 6.53
C ASP A 95 -2.37 -0.12 6.77
N ILE A 96 -2.42 -1.41 6.47
CA ILE A 96 -3.67 -2.20 6.52
C ILE A 96 -3.98 -2.66 7.95
N ALA A 97 -3.00 -2.61 8.86
CA ALA A 97 -3.12 -3.06 10.24
C ALA A 97 -3.76 -4.46 10.38
N CYS A 98 -3.41 -5.38 9.49
CA CYS A 98 -3.89 -6.77 9.47
C CYS A 98 -2.75 -7.73 9.80
N ALA A 99 -2.99 -8.69 10.70
CA ALA A 99 -1.96 -9.62 11.16
C ALA A 99 -1.47 -10.63 10.09
N VAL A 100 -2.20 -10.75 8.98
CA VAL A 100 -1.93 -11.72 7.91
C VAL A 100 -1.90 -11.09 6.52
N CYS A 101 -1.95 -9.76 6.45
CA CYS A 101 -1.93 -9.01 5.19
C CYS A 101 -0.66 -8.16 5.16
N ARG A 102 -0.12 -7.93 3.97
CA ARG A 102 0.91 -6.90 3.77
C ARG A 102 0.30 -5.54 3.54
N ASP A 103 1.02 -4.51 3.95
CA ASP A 103 0.74 -3.12 3.58
C ASP A 103 0.80 -2.96 2.06
N VAL A 104 0.08 -1.96 1.54
CA VAL A 104 0.11 -1.66 0.10
C VAL A 104 1.10 -0.53 -0.12
N LEU A 105 2.12 -0.77 -0.94
CA LEU A 105 2.95 0.26 -1.55
C LEU A 105 2.75 0.20 -3.06
N ALA A 106 2.30 1.30 -3.65
CA ALA A 106 1.94 1.35 -5.06
C ALA A 106 2.25 2.71 -5.67
N GLY A 107 2.40 2.73 -6.98
CA GLY A 107 2.52 3.93 -7.79
C GLY A 107 1.36 4.05 -8.78
N ALA A 108 0.95 5.28 -9.06
CA ALA A 108 0.06 5.59 -10.17
C ALA A 108 0.62 6.75 -10.99
N VAL A 109 0.56 6.59 -12.31
CA VAL A 109 0.86 7.64 -13.28
C VAL A 109 -0.45 8.25 -13.71
N PHE A 110 -0.52 9.57 -13.57
CA PHE A 110 -1.65 10.39 -13.97
C PHE A 110 -1.27 11.26 -15.15
N ALA A 111 -2.19 11.42 -16.10
CA ALA A 111 -2.14 12.50 -17.06
C ALA A 111 -2.32 13.85 -16.35
N GLU A 112 -2.03 14.95 -17.06
CA GLU A 112 -2.13 16.31 -16.51
C GLU A 112 -3.54 16.67 -16.01
N ASP A 113 -4.58 16.11 -16.65
CA ASP A 113 -5.99 16.26 -16.27
C ASP A 113 -6.41 15.41 -15.05
N GLY A 114 -5.49 14.60 -14.50
CA GLY A 114 -5.76 13.72 -13.36
C GLY A 114 -6.38 12.36 -13.73
N THR A 115 -6.47 12.03 -15.02
CA THR A 115 -6.84 10.68 -15.49
C THR A 115 -5.72 9.68 -15.18
N VAL A 116 -6.08 8.48 -14.72
CA VAL A 116 -5.10 7.41 -14.45
C VAL A 116 -4.64 6.75 -15.76
N GLU A 117 -3.35 6.83 -16.05
CA GLU A 117 -2.71 6.15 -17.19
C GLU A 117 -2.19 4.76 -16.83
N HIS A 118 -1.61 4.62 -15.63
CA HIS A 118 -1.02 3.37 -15.19
C HIS A 118 -1.04 3.26 -13.67
N VAL A 119 -1.27 2.05 -13.15
CA VAL A 119 -1.15 1.74 -11.71
C VAL A 119 -0.34 0.46 -11.57
N PHE A 120 0.60 0.46 -10.64
CA PHE A 120 1.47 -0.67 -10.36
C PHE A 120 1.70 -0.81 -8.86
N VAL A 121 1.91 -2.05 -8.42
CA VAL A 121 2.36 -2.33 -7.06
C VAL A 121 3.88 -2.43 -7.00
N LEU A 122 4.44 -1.97 -5.89
CA LEU A 122 5.88 -1.95 -5.63
C LEU A 122 6.33 -3.05 -4.67
N ASP A 123 5.36 -3.70 -4.00
CA ASP A 123 5.58 -4.90 -3.21
C ASP A 123 4.79 -6.07 -3.79
N GLU A 124 5.19 -7.28 -3.41
CA GLU A 124 4.39 -8.47 -3.63
C GLU A 124 3.06 -8.35 -2.88
N TRP A 125 1.97 -8.57 -3.61
CA TRP A 125 0.66 -8.58 -3.01
C TRP A 125 0.39 -9.94 -2.39
N GLU A 126 0.34 -10.01 -1.06
CA GLU A 126 0.15 -11.27 -0.34
C GLU A 126 -0.99 -11.23 0.67
N VAL A 127 -1.69 -12.36 0.81
CA VAL A 127 -2.68 -12.61 1.86
C VAL A 127 -2.40 -13.97 2.48
N GLN A 128 -2.24 -14.02 3.81
CA GLN A 128 -1.92 -15.24 4.57
C GLN A 128 -0.68 -15.97 4.02
N GLY A 129 0.34 -15.21 3.60
CA GLY A 129 1.59 -15.75 3.04
C GLY A 129 1.42 -16.38 1.65
N LYS A 130 0.33 -16.10 0.96
CA LYS A 130 0.11 -16.52 -0.43
C LYS A 130 0.09 -15.30 -1.34
N ALA A 131 0.85 -15.37 -2.43
CA ALA A 131 0.81 -14.38 -3.49
C ALA A 131 -0.61 -14.29 -4.09
N VAL A 132 -1.03 -13.06 -4.37
CA VAL A 132 -2.28 -12.69 -5.00
C VAL A 132 -1.95 -11.89 -6.24
N ASP A 133 -2.49 -12.27 -7.40
CA ASP A 133 -2.27 -11.51 -8.63
C ASP A 133 -3.15 -10.24 -8.63
N PRO A 134 -2.54 -9.03 -8.64
CA PRO A 134 -3.29 -7.79 -8.65
C PRO A 134 -3.68 -7.32 -10.05
N THR A 135 -3.14 -7.93 -11.10
CA THR A 135 -3.31 -7.50 -12.50
C THR A 135 -4.78 -7.28 -12.88
N PRO A 136 -5.73 -8.19 -12.55
CA PRO A 136 -7.15 -7.98 -12.88
C PRO A 136 -7.76 -6.73 -12.24
N LEU A 137 -7.34 -6.36 -11.03
CA LEU A 137 -7.77 -5.12 -10.37
C LEU A 137 -7.12 -3.92 -11.05
N LEU A 138 -5.81 -3.95 -11.27
CA LEU A 138 -5.06 -2.82 -11.84
C LEU A 138 -5.53 -2.46 -13.25
N ALA A 139 -5.86 -3.44 -14.07
CA ALA A 139 -6.36 -3.23 -15.43
C ALA A 139 -7.66 -2.43 -15.48
N GLN A 140 -8.49 -2.51 -14.44
CA GLN A 140 -9.77 -1.78 -14.36
C GLN A 140 -9.59 -0.30 -14.04
N LEU A 141 -8.41 0.11 -13.56
CA LEU A 141 -8.18 1.46 -13.05
C LEU A 141 -7.82 2.47 -14.15
N ARG A 142 -7.32 1.99 -15.30
CA ARG A 142 -6.86 2.84 -16.40
C ARG A 142 -8.01 3.61 -17.05
N GLY A 143 -7.76 4.86 -17.42
CA GLY A 143 -8.69 5.74 -18.13
C GLY A 143 -9.84 6.23 -17.27
N ARG A 144 -9.67 6.22 -15.94
CA ARG A 144 -10.71 6.58 -14.98
C ARG A 144 -10.19 7.55 -13.94
N GLU A 145 -11.14 8.20 -13.30
CA GLU A 145 -10.90 9.28 -12.34
C GLU A 145 -11.11 8.83 -10.90
N MET A 146 -12.23 8.16 -10.61
CA MET A 146 -12.62 7.80 -9.25
C MET A 146 -13.07 6.34 -9.16
N PHE A 147 -12.76 5.72 -8.03
CA PHE A 147 -12.89 4.27 -7.85
C PHE A 147 -13.70 3.92 -6.60
N ARG A 148 -14.63 2.99 -6.73
CA ARG A 148 -15.44 2.40 -5.66
C ARG A 148 -15.57 0.90 -5.89
N LEU A 149 -15.04 0.13 -4.93
CA LEU A 149 -15.08 -1.32 -4.99
C LEU A 149 -16.52 -1.83 -4.92
N GLY A 150 -16.85 -2.77 -5.80
CA GLY A 150 -18.18 -3.37 -5.92
C GLY A 150 -19.23 -2.48 -6.62
N GLU A 151 -18.85 -1.26 -7.01
CA GLU A 151 -19.69 -0.39 -7.86
C GLU A 151 -19.12 -0.31 -9.27
N ASN A 152 -17.91 0.26 -9.41
CA ASN A 152 -17.29 0.48 -10.71
C ASN A 152 -15.94 -0.23 -10.87
N VAL A 153 -15.39 -0.80 -9.79
CA VAL A 153 -14.18 -1.62 -9.82
C VAL A 153 -14.42 -2.86 -9.01
N ASP A 154 -14.05 -4.02 -9.53
CA ASP A 154 -14.09 -5.27 -8.81
C ASP A 154 -12.85 -5.42 -7.93
N GLY A 155 -13.07 -5.75 -6.65
CA GLY A 155 -11.98 -6.12 -5.74
C GLY A 155 -11.46 -7.52 -6.01
N ILE A 156 -10.34 -7.88 -5.37
CA ILE A 156 -9.80 -9.23 -5.47
C ILE A 156 -10.40 -10.11 -4.37
N SER A 157 -10.97 -11.24 -4.76
CA SER A 157 -11.54 -12.21 -3.82
C SER A 157 -10.47 -12.69 -2.83
N GLY A 158 -10.79 -12.67 -1.53
CA GLY A 158 -9.85 -13.01 -0.47
C GLY A 158 -8.85 -11.92 -0.09
N ALA A 159 -8.78 -10.81 -0.82
CA ALA A 159 -7.85 -9.70 -0.55
C ALA A 159 -8.56 -8.35 -0.34
N THR A 160 -9.76 -8.38 0.27
CA THR A 160 -10.63 -7.21 0.46
C THR A 160 -9.93 -6.02 1.12
N TYR A 161 -9.15 -6.25 2.18
CA TYR A 161 -8.45 -5.17 2.88
C TYR A 161 -7.42 -4.47 2.00
N SER A 162 -6.61 -5.26 1.28
CA SER A 162 -5.60 -4.72 0.36
C SER A 162 -6.23 -4.01 -0.83
N SER A 163 -7.29 -4.58 -1.43
CA SER A 163 -8.00 -3.93 -2.54
C SER A 163 -8.59 -2.59 -2.09
N THR A 164 -9.20 -2.57 -0.89
CA THR A 164 -9.74 -1.35 -0.29
C THR A 164 -8.65 -0.33 -0.03
N GLY A 165 -7.51 -0.78 0.48
CA GLY A 165 -6.33 0.04 0.72
C GLY A 165 -5.83 0.73 -0.54
N LEU A 166 -5.59 -0.05 -1.60
CA LEU A 166 -5.14 0.47 -2.89
C LEU A 166 -6.10 1.52 -3.42
N VAL A 167 -7.39 1.20 -3.56
CA VAL A 167 -8.41 2.10 -4.10
C VAL A 167 -8.54 3.38 -3.26
N LYS A 168 -8.53 3.25 -1.93
CA LYS A 168 -8.61 4.40 -1.02
C LYS A 168 -7.42 5.34 -1.19
N GLN A 169 -6.21 4.81 -1.31
CA GLN A 169 -5.03 5.66 -1.46
C GLN A 169 -4.88 6.21 -2.87
N LEU A 170 -5.34 5.48 -3.90
CA LEU A 170 -5.39 5.99 -5.27
C LEU A 170 -6.34 7.19 -5.38
N ASN A 171 -7.55 7.10 -4.81
CA ASN A 171 -8.48 8.23 -4.75
C ASN A 171 -7.86 9.43 -4.00
N ARG A 172 -7.13 9.18 -2.90
CA ARG A 172 -6.43 10.24 -2.16
C ARG A 172 -5.28 10.86 -2.95
N ALA A 173 -4.52 10.06 -3.70
CA ALA A 173 -3.45 10.53 -4.56
C ALA A 173 -4.02 11.46 -5.63
N ARG A 174 -5.16 11.10 -6.24
CA ARG A 174 -5.87 12.00 -7.16
C ARG A 174 -6.29 13.30 -6.48
N GLN A 175 -6.97 13.24 -5.35
CA GLN A 175 -7.40 14.44 -4.61
C GLN A 175 -6.21 15.34 -4.25
N TRP A 176 -5.06 14.74 -3.95
CA TRP A 176 -3.82 15.46 -3.70
C TRP A 176 -3.29 16.17 -4.95
N ILE A 177 -3.39 15.55 -6.14
CA ILE A 177 -3.07 16.19 -7.42
C ILE A 177 -4.02 17.35 -7.69
N GLU A 178 -5.34 17.14 -7.54
CA GLU A 178 -6.36 18.18 -7.78
C GLU A 178 -6.14 19.41 -6.89
N ALA A 179 -5.68 19.22 -5.65
CA ALA A 179 -5.39 20.32 -4.73
C ALA A 179 -4.14 21.15 -5.10
N GLN A 180 -3.40 20.75 -6.14
CA GLN A 180 -2.17 21.43 -6.61
C GLN A 180 -2.31 22.07 -7.98
N LEU A 181 -3.46 21.88 -8.64
CA LEU A 181 -3.85 22.59 -9.86
C LEU A 181 -4.37 23.98 -9.51
#